data_AF-A0A3E0GUZ3-F1
#
_entry.id   AF-A0A3E0GUZ3-F1
#
_cell.length_a   1.000
_cell.length_b   1.000
_cell.length_c   1.000
_cell.angle_alpha   90.00
_cell.angle_beta   90.00
_cell.angle_gamma   90.00
#
_symmetry.space_group_name_H-M   'P 1'
#
loop_
_entity.id
_entity.type
_entity.pdbx_description
1 polymer ?
#
loop_
_entity_poly.entity_id
_entity_poly.type
_entity_poly.pdbx_seq_one_letter_code
_entity_poly.pdbx_strand_id
1 'polypeptide(L)'
;MLQAADTVGVFQVESRAQMATLPRLKPREFYDLVVEVALIRPGPIQGGSVHPYIRRRNGDEEPDCGHPLLENALSKTLGVPLFQEQLMQMAVDVADFTPAEADQLRRAMGAKRSSEKMERLKVRLYDGMARNGITGELADTIFLRLKAFSNYGFPVLSPNQHLSEPQPAGT
;
A
#
# COMPACT_ATOMS: atom_id res chain seq x y z
N MET A 1 -21.00 -13.86 -11.93
CA MET A 1 -19.82 -13.62 -12.79
C MET A 1 -18.54 -13.55 -11.96
N LEU A 2 -18.17 -12.40 -11.35
CA LEU A 2 -16.88 -12.21 -10.66
C LEU A 2 -16.61 -13.22 -9.52
N GLN A 3 -17.56 -13.42 -8.59
CA GLN A 3 -17.39 -14.38 -7.49
C GLN A 3 -17.29 -15.84 -7.93
N ALA A 4 -17.71 -16.16 -9.16
CA ALA A 4 -17.60 -17.48 -9.76
C ALA A 4 -16.32 -17.63 -10.62
N ALA A 5 -15.45 -16.61 -10.63
CA ALA A 5 -14.27 -16.50 -11.50
C ALA A 5 -14.59 -16.60 -13.00
N ASP A 6 -15.80 -16.26 -13.41
CA ASP A 6 -16.18 -16.20 -14.83
C ASP A 6 -15.75 -14.85 -15.40
N THR A 7 -14.43 -14.68 -15.62
CA THR A 7 -13.81 -13.37 -15.95
C THR A 7 -12.97 -13.38 -17.22
N VAL A 8 -13.13 -14.41 -18.07
CA VAL A 8 -12.46 -14.46 -19.38
C VAL A 8 -12.90 -13.26 -20.22
N GLY A 9 -11.95 -12.47 -20.71
CA GLY A 9 -12.21 -11.24 -21.48
C GLY A 9 -12.58 -10.03 -20.63
N VAL A 10 -12.52 -10.13 -19.30
CA VAL A 10 -12.73 -9.00 -18.39
C VAL A 10 -11.38 -8.39 -18.03
N PHE A 11 -11.17 -7.15 -18.44
CA PHE A 11 -9.91 -6.42 -18.26
C PHE A 11 -9.44 -6.43 -16.80
N GLN A 12 -8.13 -6.61 -16.61
CA GLN A 12 -7.40 -6.70 -15.33
C GLN A 12 -7.68 -7.95 -14.48
N VAL A 13 -8.86 -8.56 -14.55
CA VAL A 13 -9.29 -9.66 -13.65
C VAL A 13 -9.38 -11.04 -14.31
N GLU A 14 -8.70 -11.24 -15.43
CA GLU A 14 -8.74 -12.49 -16.23
C GLU A 14 -7.59 -13.47 -15.96
N SER A 15 -6.53 -13.05 -15.26
CA SER A 15 -5.36 -13.92 -15.05
C SER A 15 -5.69 -15.11 -14.14
N ARG A 16 -4.93 -16.22 -14.26
CA ARG A 16 -5.14 -17.43 -13.43
C ARG A 16 -5.08 -17.12 -11.93
N ALA A 17 -4.18 -16.23 -11.51
CA ALA A 17 -4.04 -15.85 -10.10
C ALA A 17 -5.22 -14.99 -9.62
N GLN A 18 -5.76 -14.14 -10.48
CA GLN A 18 -6.96 -13.34 -10.20
C GLN A 18 -8.20 -14.22 -10.12
N MET A 19 -8.41 -15.08 -11.12
CA MET A 19 -9.48 -16.08 -11.14
C MET A 19 -9.45 -17.02 -9.92
N ALA A 20 -8.27 -17.39 -9.41
CA ALA A 20 -8.14 -18.18 -8.18
C ALA A 20 -8.50 -17.40 -6.91
N THR A 21 -8.39 -16.07 -6.94
CA THR A 21 -8.59 -15.19 -5.78
C THR A 21 -10.01 -14.68 -5.69
N LEU A 22 -10.65 -14.33 -6.81
CA LEU A 22 -12.00 -13.77 -6.84
C LEU A 22 -13.06 -14.58 -6.07
N PRO A 23 -13.12 -15.92 -6.16
CA PRO A 23 -14.08 -16.72 -5.38
C PRO A 23 -13.81 -16.70 -3.88
N ARG A 24 -12.56 -16.44 -3.49
CA ARG A 24 -12.14 -16.35 -2.09
C ARG A 24 -12.41 -14.96 -1.52
N LEU A 25 -12.10 -13.92 -2.30
CA LEU A 25 -12.33 -12.53 -1.95
C LEU A 25 -13.82 -12.17 -1.90
N LYS A 26 -14.64 -12.79 -2.77
CA LYS A 26 -16.09 -12.56 -2.87
C LYS A 26 -16.43 -11.06 -3.00
N PRO A 27 -15.92 -10.35 -4.04
CA PRO A 27 -16.14 -8.92 -4.19
C PRO A 27 -17.63 -8.56 -4.17
N ARG A 28 -17.97 -7.50 -3.42
CA ARG A 28 -19.33 -6.99 -3.17
C ARG A 28 -19.49 -5.57 -3.72
N GLU A 29 -18.41 -4.81 -3.78
CA GLU A 29 -18.38 -3.43 -4.28
C GLU A 29 -17.21 -3.19 -5.22
N PHE A 30 -17.22 -2.07 -5.96
CA PHE A 30 -16.17 -1.75 -6.92
C PHE A 30 -14.78 -1.67 -6.26
N TYR A 31 -14.72 -1.15 -5.03
CA TYR A 31 -13.46 -1.02 -4.31
C TYR A 31 -12.78 -2.37 -4.05
N ASP A 32 -13.53 -3.47 -3.94
CA ASP A 32 -12.95 -4.81 -3.82
C ASP A 32 -12.13 -5.19 -5.04
N LEU A 33 -12.51 -4.74 -6.23
CA LEU A 33 -11.75 -5.00 -7.46
C LEU A 33 -10.47 -4.18 -7.52
N VAL A 34 -10.49 -2.94 -7.00
CA VAL A 34 -9.29 -2.12 -6.85
C VAL A 34 -8.29 -2.82 -5.93
N VAL A 35 -8.77 -3.40 -4.82
CA VAL A 35 -7.94 -4.15 -3.88
C VAL A 35 -7.46 -5.48 -4.48
N GLU A 36 -8.32 -6.20 -5.19
CA GLU A 36 -7.96 -7.48 -5.82
C GLU A 36 -6.81 -7.32 -6.82
N VAL A 37 -6.88 -6.31 -7.67
CA VAL A 37 -5.82 -5.94 -8.62
C VAL A 37 -4.53 -5.51 -7.90
N ALA A 38 -4.65 -4.90 -6.72
CA ALA A 38 -3.49 -4.55 -5.89
C ALA A 38 -2.86 -5.78 -5.23
N LEU A 39 -3.67 -6.74 -4.77
CA LEU A 39 -3.23 -7.95 -4.06
C LEU A 39 -2.50 -8.94 -4.95
N ILE A 40 -2.91 -9.10 -6.22
CA ILE A 40 -2.28 -10.06 -7.14
C ILE A 40 -1.10 -9.40 -7.85
N ARG A 41 -0.11 -9.04 -7.05
CA ARG A 41 1.16 -8.47 -7.49
C ARG A 41 2.29 -9.14 -6.71
N PRO A 42 3.52 -9.21 -7.27
CA PRO A 42 4.64 -9.89 -6.63
C PRO A 42 4.87 -9.45 -5.17
N GLY A 43 4.68 -8.15 -4.87
CA GLY A 43 4.87 -7.60 -3.53
C GLY A 43 3.92 -8.13 -2.48
N PRO A 44 2.61 -7.83 -2.57
CA PRO A 44 1.65 -8.33 -1.59
C PRO A 44 1.58 -9.85 -1.50
N ILE A 45 1.87 -10.58 -2.60
CA ILE A 45 1.99 -12.04 -2.58
C ILE A 45 3.19 -12.48 -1.73
N GLN A 46 4.38 -11.90 -1.95
CA GLN A 46 5.60 -12.23 -1.19
C GLN A 46 5.54 -11.72 0.25
N GLY A 47 4.89 -10.59 0.48
CA GLY A 47 4.66 -10.01 1.81
C GLY A 47 3.59 -10.71 2.64
N GLY A 48 2.93 -11.75 2.10
CA GLY A 48 1.91 -12.51 2.81
C GLY A 48 0.61 -11.73 3.08
N SER A 49 0.39 -10.62 2.38
CA SER A 49 -0.74 -9.70 2.61
C SER A 49 -2.08 -10.20 2.06
N VAL A 50 -2.08 -11.17 1.14
CA VAL A 50 -3.28 -11.68 0.47
C VAL A 50 -4.23 -12.39 1.43
N HIS A 51 -3.71 -13.32 2.23
CA HIS A 51 -4.55 -14.11 3.13
C HIS A 51 -5.18 -13.28 4.27
N PRO A 52 -4.43 -12.40 4.99
CA PRO A 52 -5.01 -11.53 6.00
C PRO A 52 -6.13 -10.66 5.44
N TYR A 53 -5.94 -10.04 4.27
CA TYR A 53 -6.99 -9.20 3.69
C TYR A 53 -8.27 -9.99 3.41
N ILE A 54 -8.16 -11.17 2.77
CA ILE A 54 -9.33 -11.99 2.42
C ILE A 54 -10.09 -12.44 3.69
N ARG A 55 -9.37 -12.90 4.73
CA ARG A 55 -10.01 -13.30 6.00
C ARG A 55 -10.76 -12.13 6.62
N ARG A 56 -10.14 -10.95 6.69
CA ARG A 56 -10.77 -9.74 7.24
C ARG A 56 -11.97 -9.29 6.41
N ARG A 57 -11.87 -9.35 5.08
CA ARG A 57 -12.98 -8.97 4.18
C ARG A 57 -14.17 -9.93 4.28
N ASN A 58 -13.91 -11.20 4.57
CA ASN A 58 -14.94 -12.22 4.78
C ASN A 58 -15.52 -12.24 6.20
N GLY A 59 -14.92 -11.52 7.15
CA GLY A 59 -15.32 -11.53 8.56
C GLY A 59 -14.78 -12.72 9.36
N ASP A 60 -13.78 -13.42 8.83
CA ASP A 60 -13.09 -14.53 9.53
C ASP A 60 -12.05 -14.02 10.55
N GLU A 61 -11.66 -12.74 10.44
CA GLU A 61 -10.67 -12.07 11.29
C GLU A 61 -11.08 -10.59 11.44
N GLU A 62 -10.96 -10.00 12.62
CA GLU A 62 -11.24 -8.58 12.81
C GLU A 62 -10.19 -7.71 12.10
N PRO A 63 -10.57 -6.59 11.45
CA PRO A 63 -9.61 -5.64 10.90
C PRO A 63 -8.69 -5.06 11.98
N ASP A 64 -7.37 -5.13 11.75
CA ASP A 64 -6.37 -4.59 12.67
C ASP A 64 -5.36 -3.70 11.94
N CYS A 65 -5.38 -2.41 12.25
CA CYS A 65 -4.43 -1.41 11.73
C CYS A 65 -3.13 -1.34 12.55
N GLY A 66 -3.07 -1.96 13.73
CA GLY A 66 -1.93 -2.01 14.65
C GLY A 66 -1.74 -0.76 15.52
N HIS A 67 -2.28 0.40 15.12
CA HIS A 67 -2.26 1.62 15.93
C HIS A 67 -3.38 2.59 15.50
N PRO A 68 -4.00 3.36 16.41
CA PRO A 68 -5.06 4.33 16.07
C PRO A 68 -4.65 5.36 15.01
N LEU A 69 -3.41 5.85 15.05
CA LEU A 69 -2.88 6.78 14.03
C LEU A 69 -2.83 6.17 12.63
N LEU A 70 -2.83 4.84 12.49
CA LEU A 70 -2.80 4.17 11.20
C LEU A 70 -4.20 3.94 10.61
N GLU A 71 -5.28 4.21 11.35
CA GLU A 71 -6.65 3.98 10.87
C GLU A 71 -6.99 4.83 9.66
N ASN A 72 -6.55 6.09 9.64
CA ASN A 72 -6.75 6.99 8.52
C ASN A 72 -6.13 6.43 7.22
N ALA A 73 -4.94 5.85 7.32
CA ALA A 73 -4.25 5.26 6.17
C ALA A 73 -4.77 3.87 5.79
N LEU A 74 -5.12 3.01 6.75
CA LEU A 74 -5.28 1.56 6.53
C LEU A 74 -6.70 1.01 6.73
N SER A 75 -7.65 1.79 7.27
CA SER A 75 -9.02 1.31 7.53
C SER A 75 -9.70 0.76 6.28
N LYS A 76 -9.58 1.46 5.15
CA LYS A 76 -10.16 1.04 3.86
C LYS A 76 -9.59 -0.27 3.35
N THR A 77 -8.35 -0.59 3.70
CA THR A 77 -7.67 -1.83 3.31
C THR A 77 -7.55 -2.81 4.48
N LEU A 78 -8.41 -2.65 5.49
CA LEU A 78 -8.54 -3.56 6.63
C LEU A 78 -7.20 -3.81 7.35
N GLY A 79 -6.39 -2.76 7.49
CA GLY A 79 -5.09 -2.85 8.17
C GLY A 79 -3.94 -3.38 7.31
N VAL A 80 -4.20 -3.71 6.05
CA VAL A 80 -3.18 -4.21 5.11
C VAL A 80 -2.71 -3.06 4.23
N PRO A 81 -1.44 -2.62 4.28
CA PRO A 81 -0.93 -1.63 3.34
C PRO A 81 -0.95 -2.21 1.93
N LEU A 82 -1.47 -1.47 0.94
CA LEU A 82 -1.59 -1.91 -0.46
C LEU A 82 -1.12 -0.85 -1.47
N PHE A 83 -1.28 0.44 -1.15
CA PHE A 83 -1.02 1.55 -2.08
C PHE A 83 0.14 2.44 -1.61
N GLN A 84 0.84 3.11 -2.55
CA GLN A 84 1.93 4.04 -2.20
C GLN A 84 1.46 5.20 -1.34
N GLU A 85 0.28 5.73 -1.66
CA GLU A 85 -0.35 6.85 -0.95
C GLU A 85 -0.59 6.50 0.50
N GLN A 86 -0.93 5.24 0.80
CA GLN A 86 -1.07 4.78 2.18
C GLN A 86 0.27 4.82 2.91
N LEU A 87 1.38 4.44 2.30
CA LEU A 87 2.69 4.51 2.95
C LEU A 87 3.09 5.94 3.28
N MET A 88 2.84 6.86 2.34
CA MET A 88 3.07 8.28 2.57
C MET A 88 2.20 8.78 3.71
N GLN A 89 0.91 8.44 3.70
CA GLN A 89 -0.03 8.81 4.75
C GLN A 89 0.37 8.22 6.12
N MET A 90 0.81 6.96 6.16
CA MET A 90 1.31 6.34 7.39
C MET A 90 2.48 7.12 7.97
N ALA A 91 3.45 7.54 7.16
CA ALA A 91 4.59 8.32 7.64
C ALA A 91 4.18 9.71 8.15
N VAL A 92 3.19 10.35 7.51
CA VAL A 92 2.59 11.60 7.97
C VAL A 92 1.92 11.38 9.33
N ASP A 93 1.05 10.36 9.43
CA ASP A 93 0.21 10.13 10.61
C ASP A 93 1.01 9.67 11.84
N VAL A 94 2.04 8.83 11.65
CA VAL A 94 2.80 8.26 12.78
C VAL A 94 4.04 9.06 13.15
N ALA A 95 4.60 9.87 12.25
CA ALA A 95 5.89 10.53 12.49
C ALA A 95 5.91 12.05 12.21
N ASP A 96 4.73 12.64 12.00
CA ASP A 96 4.54 14.04 11.64
C ASP A 96 5.41 14.43 10.44
N PHE A 97 5.49 13.55 9.43
CA PHE A 97 6.16 13.90 8.19
C PHE A 97 5.34 14.94 7.45
N THR A 98 6.02 15.90 6.86
CA THR A 98 5.42 16.71 5.79
C THR A 98 5.20 15.83 4.55
N PRO A 99 4.27 16.19 3.65
CA PRO A 99 4.10 15.47 2.37
C PRO A 99 5.41 15.36 1.57
N ALA A 100 6.27 16.38 1.67
CA ALA A 100 7.59 16.38 1.05
C ALA A 100 8.55 15.35 1.68
N GLU A 101 8.60 15.26 3.01
CA GLU A 101 9.39 14.23 3.72
C GLU A 101 8.87 12.82 3.40
N ALA A 102 7.54 12.64 3.30
CA ALA A 102 6.94 11.36 2.95
C ALA A 102 7.30 10.91 1.51
N ASP A 103 7.30 11.82 0.53
CA ASP A 103 7.78 11.50 -0.82
C ASP A 103 9.29 11.24 -0.85
N GLN A 104 10.08 11.98 -0.06
CA GLN A 104 11.51 11.71 0.08
C GLN A 104 11.79 10.32 0.65
N LEU A 105 11.02 9.90 1.67
CA LEU A 105 11.05 8.55 2.22
C LEU A 105 10.76 7.55 1.12
N ARG A 106 9.61 7.65 0.45
CA ARG A 106 9.21 6.77 -0.66
C ARG A 106 10.31 6.62 -1.72
N ARG A 107 10.92 7.72 -2.16
CA ARG A 107 12.01 7.71 -3.16
C ARG A 107 13.28 7.04 -2.64
N ALA A 108 13.69 7.33 -1.41
CA ALA A 108 14.87 6.72 -0.81
C ALA A 108 14.71 5.21 -0.66
N MET A 109 13.48 4.77 -0.38
CA MET A 109 13.08 3.38 -0.16
C MET A 109 13.14 2.52 -1.44
N GLY A 110 12.96 3.13 -2.61
CA GLY A 110 13.14 2.47 -3.91
C GLY A 110 14.56 2.60 -4.51
N ALA A 111 15.43 3.44 -3.93
CA ALA A 111 16.73 3.76 -4.51
C ALA A 111 17.87 2.91 -3.90
N LYS A 112 18.46 2.00 -4.70
CA LYS A 112 19.63 1.18 -4.30
C LYS A 112 20.87 1.98 -3.84
N ARG A 113 20.99 3.25 -4.24
CA ARG A 113 22.18 4.09 -4.03
C ARG A 113 22.03 5.18 -2.96
N SER A 114 21.00 5.11 -2.10
CA SER A 114 20.69 6.20 -1.15
C SER A 114 20.69 5.75 0.31
N SER A 115 21.69 4.96 0.71
CA SER A 115 21.80 4.44 2.09
C SER A 115 21.90 5.55 3.14
N GLU A 116 22.69 6.59 2.89
CA GLU A 116 22.84 7.72 3.82
C GLU A 116 21.53 8.50 3.99
N LYS A 117 20.83 8.78 2.87
CA LYS A 117 19.54 9.48 2.91
C LYS A 117 18.48 8.63 3.62
N MET A 118 18.47 7.32 3.38
CA MET A 118 17.59 6.39 4.07
C MET A 118 17.83 6.42 5.57
N GLU A 119 19.07 6.37 6.02
CA GLU A 119 19.37 6.35 7.46
C GLU A 119 18.94 7.65 8.14
N ARG A 120 19.17 8.81 7.49
CA ARG A 120 18.67 10.11 8.00
C ARG A 120 17.15 10.14 8.12
N LEU A 121 16.44 9.64 7.11
CA LEU A 121 14.98 9.59 7.10
C LEU A 121 14.44 8.57 8.10
N LYS A 122 15.15 7.45 8.30
CA LYS A 122 14.84 6.47 9.33
C LYS A 122 14.92 7.11 10.72
N VAL A 123 16.03 7.76 11.07
CA VAL A 123 16.17 8.46 12.36
C VAL A 123 15.02 9.46 12.54
N ARG A 124 14.76 10.30 11.54
CA ARG A 124 13.66 11.27 11.56
C ARG A 124 12.28 10.63 11.73
N LEU A 125 12.05 9.45 11.15
CA LEU A 125 10.80 8.68 11.30
C LEU A 125 10.64 8.18 12.74
N TYR A 126 11.69 7.58 13.31
CA TYR A 126 11.67 7.08 14.69
C TYR A 126 11.49 8.20 15.70
N ASP A 127 12.13 9.36 15.50
CA ASP A 127 11.94 10.52 16.37
C ASP A 127 10.49 11.03 16.35
N GLY A 128 9.86 11.03 15.17
CA GLY A 128 8.45 11.39 15.04
C GLY A 128 7.53 10.38 15.71
N MET A 129 7.75 9.09 15.46
CA MET A 129 7.02 8.00 16.12
C MET A 129 7.11 8.08 17.64
N ALA A 130 8.30 8.36 18.18
CA ALA A 130 8.51 8.51 19.61
C ALA A 130 7.70 9.67 20.21
N ARG A 131 7.59 10.82 19.52
CA ARG A 131 6.72 11.94 19.95
C ARG A 131 5.25 11.56 19.99
N ASN A 132 4.83 10.64 19.11
CA ASN A 132 3.47 10.11 19.02
C ASN A 132 3.26 8.87 19.90
N GLY A 133 4.19 8.54 20.80
CA GLY A 133 4.08 7.42 21.74
C GLY A 133 4.35 6.03 21.13
N ILE A 134 4.80 5.98 19.88
CA ILE A 134 5.12 4.74 19.15
C ILE A 134 6.62 4.47 19.32
N THR A 135 6.95 3.47 20.14
CA THR A 135 8.34 3.09 20.43
C THR A 135 8.53 1.57 20.44
N GLY A 136 9.79 1.12 20.49
CA GLY A 136 10.13 -0.31 20.57
C GLY A 136 9.65 -1.11 19.35
N GLU A 137 9.15 -2.32 19.62
CA GLU A 137 8.76 -3.29 18.57
C GLU A 137 7.68 -2.76 17.62
N LEU A 138 6.79 -1.88 18.10
CA LEU A 138 5.75 -1.29 17.26
C LEU A 138 6.35 -0.35 16.21
N ALA A 139 7.30 0.49 16.62
CA ALA A 139 8.03 1.39 15.70
C ALA A 139 8.81 0.58 14.65
N ASP A 140 9.49 -0.48 15.08
CA ASP A 140 10.22 -1.38 14.19
C ASP A 140 9.27 -2.08 13.20
N THR A 141 8.12 -2.54 13.67
CA THR A 141 7.10 -3.16 12.83
C THR A 141 6.59 -2.20 11.77
N ILE A 142 6.31 -0.94 12.12
CA ILE A 142 5.85 0.09 11.18
C ILE A 142 6.95 0.40 10.15
N PHE A 143 8.19 0.57 10.59
CA PHE A 143 9.32 0.81 9.68
C PHE A 143 9.53 -0.36 8.72
N LEU A 144 9.46 -1.61 9.21
CA LEU A 144 9.57 -2.81 8.39
C LEU A 144 8.42 -2.90 7.37
N ARG A 145 7.19 -2.56 7.76
CA ARG A 145 6.05 -2.48 6.83
C ARG A 145 6.31 -1.47 5.71
N LEU A 146 6.77 -0.27 6.04
CA LEU A 146 7.12 0.76 5.06
C LEU A 146 8.24 0.28 4.11
N LYS A 147 9.30 -0.32 4.67
CA LYS A 147 10.45 -0.82 3.92
C LYS A 147 10.12 -2.03 3.04
N ALA A 148 9.29 -2.97 3.50
CA ALA A 148 8.87 -4.11 2.70
C ALA A 148 8.08 -3.64 1.46
N PHE A 149 7.29 -2.59 1.63
CA PHE A 149 6.46 -2.04 0.57
C PHE A 149 7.21 -1.21 -0.47
N SER A 150 8.35 -0.61 -0.13
CA SER A 150 9.10 0.20 -1.10
C SER A 150 9.60 -0.56 -2.31
N ASN A 151 9.72 -1.88 -2.19
CA ASN A 151 10.07 -2.75 -3.29
C ASN A 151 8.89 -3.00 -4.26
N TYR A 152 7.65 -2.59 -3.92
CA TYR A 152 6.43 -3.01 -4.64
C TYR A 152 5.25 -2.03 -4.68
N GLY A 153 5.29 -0.91 -3.96
CA GLY A 153 4.18 0.05 -3.93
C GLY A 153 3.89 0.58 -5.34
N PHE A 154 2.62 0.74 -5.69
CA PHE A 154 2.16 1.35 -6.94
C PHE A 154 1.38 2.64 -6.66
N PRO A 155 1.48 3.68 -7.50
CA PRO A 155 0.67 4.89 -7.37
C PRO A 155 -0.78 4.61 -7.77
N VAL A 156 -1.76 5.09 -6.99
CA VAL A 156 -3.16 5.07 -7.41
C VAL A 156 -3.31 6.06 -8.57
N LEU A 157 -3.87 5.60 -9.69
CA LEU A 157 -4.31 6.50 -10.77
C LEU A 157 -5.50 7.31 -10.24
N SER A 158 -5.19 8.45 -9.63
CA SER A 158 -6.20 9.44 -9.30
C SER A 158 -6.79 9.97 -10.62
N PRO A 159 -8.13 9.98 -10.81
CA PRO A 159 -8.76 10.35 -12.08
C PRO A 159 -8.55 11.82 -12.51
N ASN A 160 -7.83 12.63 -11.73
CA ASN A 160 -7.62 14.07 -11.95
C ASN A 160 -6.20 14.47 -12.38
N GLN A 161 -5.37 13.55 -12.89
CA GLN A 161 -4.15 13.99 -13.57
C GLN A 161 -4.51 14.47 -14.98
N HIS A 162 -4.60 15.79 -15.16
CA HIS A 162 -4.61 16.44 -16.46
C HIS A 162 -3.43 15.89 -17.28
N LEU A 163 -3.78 15.23 -18.40
CA LEU A 163 -2.84 14.87 -19.45
C LEU A 163 -2.15 16.15 -19.93
N SER A 164 -0.91 16.38 -19.51
CA SER A 164 -0.05 17.39 -20.12
C SER A 164 0.25 16.96 -21.55
N GLU A 165 -0.18 17.77 -22.52
CA GLU A 165 0.01 17.54 -23.95
C GLU A 165 1.50 17.31 -24.30
N PRO A 166 1.79 16.43 -25.26
CA PRO A 166 3.16 16.19 -25.70
C PRO A 166 3.70 17.45 -26.42
N GLN A 167 4.88 17.93 -25.99
CA GLN A 167 5.57 19.00 -26.71
C GLN A 167 5.98 18.55 -28.11
N PRO A 168 5.88 19.41 -29.13
CA PRO A 168 6.25 19.08 -30.49
C PRO A 168 7.77 18.89 -30.60
N ALA A 169 8.17 17.83 -31.29
CA ALA A 169 9.56 17.57 -31.63
C ALA A 169 10.10 18.70 -32.52
N GLY A 170 11.16 19.35 -32.07
CA GLY A 170 11.82 20.43 -32.80
C GLY A 170 12.44 19.93 -34.11
N THR A 171 12.25 20.73 -35.16
CA THR A 171 12.95 20.71 -36.45
C THR A 171 14.41 21.12 -36.33
#